data_AF-A0A9E5GSE8-F1
#
_entry.id   AF-A0A9E5GSE8-F1
#
_cell.length_a   1.000
_cell.length_b   1.000
_cell.length_c   1.000
_cell.angle_alpha   90.00
_cell.angle_beta   90.00
_cell.angle_gamma   90.00
#
_symmetry.space_group_name_H-M   'P 1'
#
loop_
_entity.id
_entity.type
_entity.pdbx_description
1 polymer ?
#
loop_
_entity_poly.entity_id
_entity_poly.type
_entity_poly.pdbx_seq_one_letter_code
_entity_poly.pdbx_strand_id
1 'polypeptide(L)' 'MHKSRATSILSNPFYTGLFRYGGELHEGKYEPIISKKLFDQAQEMLKLR' A
#
# COMPACT_ATOMS: atom_id res chain seq x y z
N MET A 1 2.90 -19.88 6.55
CA MET A 1 2.54 -18.49 6.86
C MET A 1 1.41 -18.05 5.94
N HIS A 2 0.16 -18.17 6.39
CA HIS A 2 -1.00 -17.66 5.65
C HIS A 2 -0.96 -16.13 5.72
N LYS A 3 -0.45 -15.46 4.68
CA LYS A 3 -0.66 -14.02 4.50
C LYS A 3 -2.17 -13.82 4.34
N SER A 4 -2.84 -13.42 5.42
CA SER A 4 -4.26 -13.11 5.42
C SER A 4 -4.58 -12.20 4.23
N ARG A 5 -5.68 -12.42 3.52
CA ARG A 5 -6.06 -11.60 2.35
C ARG A 5 -5.94 -10.09 2.61
N ALA A 6 -6.17 -9.68 3.86
CA ALA A 6 -5.92 -8.33 4.36
C ALA A 6 -4.47 -7.82 4.17
N THR A 7 -3.43 -8.60 4.47
CA THR A 7 -2.03 -8.19 4.24
C THR A 7 -1.72 -8.04 2.75
N SER A 8 -2.29 -8.89 1.89
CA SER A 8 -2.12 -8.75 0.43
C SER A 8 -2.82 -7.50 -0.11
N ILE A 9 -4.02 -7.18 0.41
CA ILE A 9 -4.76 -5.96 0.05
C ILE A 9 -3.99 -4.72 0.54
N LEU A 10 -3.58 -4.72 1.81
CA LEU A 10 -2.83 -3.62 2.42
C LEU A 10 -1.38 -3.49 1.93
N SER A 11 -0.89 -4.41 1.10
CA SER A 11 0.44 -4.30 0.46
C SER A 11 0.37 -3.66 -0.93
N ASN A 12 -0.83 -3.36 -1.44
CA ASN A 12 -0.97 -2.76 -2.74
C ASN A 12 -0.77 -1.23 -2.65
N PRO A 13 0.28 -0.66 -3.27
CA PRO A 13 0.53 0.78 -3.25
C PRO A 13 -0.55 1.60 -3.97
N PHE A 14 -1.48 0.95 -4.68
CA PHE A 14 -2.64 1.61 -5.29
C PHE A 14 -3.41 2.51 -4.31
N TYR A 15 -3.52 2.08 -3.05
CA TYR A 15 -4.24 2.84 -2.02
C TYR A 15 -3.52 4.12 -1.57
N THR A 16 -2.21 4.22 -1.82
CA THR A 16 -1.41 5.41 -1.48
C THR A 16 -1.33 6.43 -2.61
N GLY A 17 -2.16 6.27 -3.64
CA GLY A 17 -2.08 7.06 -4.87
C GLY A 17 -0.87 6.68 -5.73
N LEU A 18 -0.13 5.63 -5.37
CA LEU A 18 1.04 5.16 -6.09
C LEU A 18 0.61 4.00 -7.01
N PHE A 19 0.64 4.25 -8.32
CA PHE A 19 0.33 3.22 -9.30
C PHE A 19 1.62 2.68 -9.93
N ARG A 20 1.69 1.36 -10.10
CA ARG A 20 2.78 0.73 -10.86
C ARG A 20 2.40 0.70 -12.33
N TYR A 21 3.13 1.44 -13.16
CA TYR A 21 3.00 1.41 -14.62
C TYR A 21 4.35 1.10 -15.24
N GLY A 22 4.43 0.09 -16.11
CA GLY A 22 5.67 -0.28 -16.78
C GLY A 22 6.81 -0.79 -15.88
N GLY A 23 6.56 -1.07 -14.60
CA GLY A 23 7.58 -1.41 -13.61
C GLY A 23 8.04 -0.23 -12.75
N GLU A 24 7.64 0.99 -13.11
CA GLU A 24 7.93 2.21 -12.35
C GLU A 24 6.75 2.58 -11.44
N LEU A 25 7.07 3.13 -10.27
CA LEU A 25 6.08 3.68 -9.35
C LEU A 25 5.78 5.12 -9.76
N HIS A 26 4.55 5.39 -10.19
CA HIS A 26 4.08 6.73 -10.53
C HIS A 26 3.08 7.21 -9.48
N GLU A 27 3.24 8.44 -9.02
CA GLU A 27 2.22 9.12 -8.23
C GLU A 27 1.08 9.52 -9.16
N GLY A 28 -0.08 8.89 -8.99
CA GLY A 28 -1.29 9.23 -9.70
C GLY A 28 -1.75 10.63 -9.30
N LYS A 29 -2.26 11.40 -10.25
CA LYS A 29 -2.88 12.72 -10.03
C LYS A 29 -4.22 12.67 -9.25
N TYR A 30 -4.58 11.51 -8.70
CA TYR A 30 -5.84 11.27 -8.00
C TYR A 30 -5.64 11.41 -6.49
N GLU A 31 -6.69 11.80 -5.78
CA GLU A 31 -6.65 11.87 -4.32
C GLU A 31 -6.34 10.48 -3.74
N PRO A 32 -5.22 10.32 -3.01
CA PRO A 32 -4.87 9.05 -2.41
C PRO A 32 -5.97 8.64 -1.42
N ILE A 33 -6.51 7.43 -1.57
CA ILE A 33 -7.53 6.88 -0.66
C ILE A 33 -6.97 6.79 0.77
N ILE A 34 -5.67 6.54 0.89
CA ILE A 34 -4.95 6.38 2.15
C ILE A 34 -3.62 7.12 2.03
N SER A 35 -3.27 8.01 2.97
CA SER A 35 -1.96 8.68 2.93
C SER A 35 -0.81 7.69 3.09
N LYS A 36 0.33 7.92 2.41
CA LYS A 36 1.55 7.09 2.53
C LYS A 36 1.93 6.81 4.00
N LYS A 37 1.83 7.82 4.86
CA LYS A 37 2.07 7.70 6.30
C LYS A 37 1.20 6.63 6.98
N LEU A 38 -0.10 6.59 6.66
CA LEU A 38 -1.04 5.64 7.23
C LEU A 38 -0.80 4.22 6.69
N PHE A 39 -0.38 4.10 5.43
CA PHE A 39 0.04 2.84 4.84
C PHE A 39 1.33 2.30 5.49
N ASP A 40 2.34 3.14 5.68
CA ASP A 40 3.58 2.77 6.39
C ASP A 40 3.28 2.28 7.81
N GLN A 41 2.42 2.99 8.56
CA GLN A 41 1.99 2.56 9.90
C GLN A 41 1.27 1.20 9.88
N ALA A 42 0.40 0.96 8.89
CA ALA A 42 -0.27 -0.33 8.74
C ALA A 42 0.73 -1.46 8.40
N GLN A 43 1.72 -1.18 7.54
CA GLN A 43 2.79 -2.12 7.18
C GLN A 43 3.70 -2.44 8.38
N GLU A 44 4.04 -1.44 9.19
CA GLU A 44 4.78 -1.65 10.44
C GLU A 44 4.00 -2.55 11.41
N MET A 45 2.72 -2.29 11.63
CA MET A 45 1.86 -3.11 12.48
C MET A 45 1.71 -4.54 11.95
N LEU A 46 1.69 -4.73 10.63
CA LEU A 46 1.65 -6.05 10.00
C LEU A 46 2.98 -6.81 10.09
N LYS A 47 4.11 -6.10 10.13
CA LYS A 47 5.45 -6.69 10.34
C LYS A 47 5.73 -7.02 11.80
N LEU A 48 5.11 -6.30 12.73
CA LEU A 48 5.26 -6.51 14.17
C LEU A 48 4.55 -7.78 14.68
N ARG A 49 3.85 -8.51 13.81
CA ARG A 49 3.02 -9.68 14.13
C ARG A 49 3.59 -10.96 13.53
#